data_AF-F4X146-F1
#
_entry.id   AF-F4X146-F1
#
_cell.length_a   1.000
_cell.length_b   1.000
_cell.length_c   1.000
_cell.angle_alpha   90.00
_cell.angle_beta   90.00
_cell.angle_gamma   90.00
#
_symmetry.space_group_name_H-M   'P 1'
#
loop_
_entity.id
_entity.type
_entity.pdbx_description
1 polymer ?
#
loop_
_entity_poly.entity_id
_entity_poly.type
_entity_poly.pdbx_seq_one_letter_code
_entity_poly.pdbx_strand_id
1 'polypeptide(L)'
;MSKRPPDNGDSSSQPPIKKVQFEPILIGPISTLEEMDMKVLQFQNKKLAQRLEQRHRMEAELRQRIEQLEKRQMQDDAVLNVVNRYWNQLNEDIRVLLQRFDAETADESENKNESEATTSFLMQLSSWDKEELDDKLANRVQVSKRAVSKVVQAFDRLSQRNEKITLALKGEFDGEEAPNIDEVVRRANAEIQMENRNLQAINIQLHEKYHTISLKMSELQDTITGKDTLAAELRNQVDDLQYELNKVRARNDKLEHHLGEAVEKLKAFQQIHGTDEKGSNKPNTFVASSVSQTKVKILFFFTKIRA
;
A
#
# COMPACT_ATOMS: atom_id res chain seq x y z
N MET A 1 -10.50 -54.28 -10.83
CA MET A 1 -11.41 -53.42 -10.04
C MET A 1 -10.87 -53.28 -8.63
N SER A 2 -10.54 -52.07 -8.19
CA SER A 2 -11.01 -51.47 -6.93
C SER A 2 -10.30 -50.13 -6.70
N LYS A 3 -11.11 -49.14 -6.34
CA LYS A 3 -10.86 -47.70 -6.36
C LYS A 3 -9.84 -47.28 -5.29
N ARG A 4 -8.94 -46.35 -5.66
CA ARG A 4 -8.20 -45.49 -4.72
C ARG A 4 -9.19 -44.52 -4.04
N PRO A 5 -9.08 -44.25 -2.73
CA PRO A 5 -9.79 -43.12 -2.12
C PRO A 5 -8.99 -41.81 -2.31
N PRO A 6 -9.67 -40.64 -2.33
CA PRO A 6 -9.04 -39.36 -2.58
C PRO A 6 -8.33 -38.82 -1.33
N ASP A 7 -7.17 -38.24 -1.57
CA ASP A 7 -6.42 -37.40 -0.65
C ASP A 7 -7.13 -36.05 -0.54
N ASN A 8 -7.87 -35.83 0.55
CA ASN A 8 -8.42 -34.53 0.90
C ASN A 8 -7.55 -33.94 2.02
N GLY A 9 -6.50 -33.24 1.61
CA GLY A 9 -5.78 -32.30 2.45
C GLY A 9 -6.62 -31.05 2.70
N ASP A 10 -7.50 -31.09 3.69
CA ASP A 10 -7.98 -29.88 4.36
C ASP A 10 -7.71 -30.01 5.86
N SER A 11 -6.51 -29.61 6.26
CA SER A 11 -6.19 -29.35 7.68
C SER A 11 -6.63 -27.93 8.04
N SER A 12 -7.92 -27.65 7.89
CA SER A 12 -8.59 -26.59 8.60
C SER A 12 -8.66 -26.99 10.08
N SER A 13 -7.60 -26.66 10.81
CA SER A 13 -7.49 -26.83 12.26
C SER A 13 -8.44 -25.87 12.98
N GLN A 14 -9.75 -26.07 12.83
CA GLN A 14 -10.72 -25.50 13.74
C GLN A 14 -10.52 -26.17 15.11
N PRO A 15 -10.30 -25.39 16.19
CA PRO A 15 -10.21 -25.97 17.52
C PRO A 15 -11.55 -26.63 17.89
N PRO A 16 -11.53 -27.77 18.60
CA PRO A 16 -12.75 -28.48 18.95
C PRO A 16 -13.67 -27.58 19.78
N ILE A 17 -14.92 -27.41 19.35
CA ILE A 17 -15.93 -26.71 20.14
C ILE A 17 -16.22 -27.56 21.39
N LYS A 18 -15.54 -27.24 22.49
CA LYS A 18 -15.82 -27.83 23.81
C LYS A 18 -17.26 -27.47 24.18
N LYS A 19 -18.14 -28.47 24.26
CA LYS A 19 -19.51 -28.29 24.77
C LYS A 19 -19.40 -27.80 26.21
N VAL A 20 -19.83 -26.57 26.44
CA VAL A 20 -19.78 -25.91 27.75
C VAL A 20 -20.80 -26.55 28.68
N GLN A 21 -20.30 -27.11 29.78
CA GLN A 21 -21.12 -27.69 30.84
C GLN A 21 -21.23 -26.63 31.94
N PHE A 22 -22.45 -26.14 32.19
CA PHE A 22 -22.72 -25.14 33.22
C PHE A 22 -23.03 -25.83 34.54
N GLU A 23 -22.51 -25.29 35.66
CA GLU A 23 -22.85 -25.77 37.00
C GLU A 23 -24.34 -25.53 37.31
N PRO A 24 -25.06 -26.53 37.87
CA PRO A 24 -26.44 -26.37 38.32
C PRO A 24 -26.53 -25.36 39.49
N ILE A 25 -27.48 -24.43 39.42
CA ILE A 25 -27.75 -23.46 40.49
C ILE A 25 -28.98 -23.95 41.28
N LEU A 26 -28.84 -24.07 42.59
CA LEU A 26 -29.92 -24.47 43.51
C LEU A 26 -30.86 -23.28 43.76
N ILE A 27 -32.15 -23.48 43.48
CA ILE A 27 -33.20 -22.51 43.83
C ILE A 27 -33.66 -22.85 45.25
N GLY A 28 -33.51 -21.91 46.20
CA GLY A 28 -34.00 -22.04 47.58
C GLY A 28 -35.55 -22.09 47.66
N PRO A 29 -36.13 -22.30 48.85
CA PRO A 29 -37.58 -22.45 49.02
C PRO A 29 -38.35 -21.26 48.44
N ILE A 30 -39.52 -21.54 47.86
CA ILE A 30 -40.37 -20.61 47.12
C ILE A 30 -41.69 -20.50 47.88
N SER A 31 -42.11 -19.29 48.22
CA SER A 31 -43.31 -19.05 49.03
C SER A 31 -44.49 -18.52 48.21
N THR A 32 -44.23 -17.94 47.03
CA THR A 32 -45.25 -17.38 46.13
C THR A 32 -44.89 -17.57 44.65
N LEU A 33 -45.90 -17.49 43.77
CA LEU A 33 -45.71 -17.58 42.31
C LEU A 33 -44.83 -16.44 41.79
N GLU A 34 -45.02 -15.22 42.30
CA GLU A 34 -44.22 -14.04 41.94
C GLU A 34 -42.74 -14.21 42.36
N GLU A 35 -42.48 -14.80 43.53
CA GLU A 35 -41.12 -15.14 43.97
C GLU A 35 -40.46 -16.19 43.07
N MET A 36 -41.23 -17.17 42.59
CA MET A 36 -40.76 -18.15 41.61
C MET A 36 -40.37 -17.48 40.29
N ASP A 37 -41.26 -16.65 39.73
CA ASP A 37 -41.05 -15.98 38.45
C ASP A 37 -39.85 -15.03 38.49
N MET A 38 -39.68 -14.28 39.58
CA MET A 38 -38.49 -13.45 39.81
C MET A 38 -37.21 -14.31 39.84
N LYS A 39 -37.20 -15.45 40.53
CA LYS A 39 -36.04 -16.35 40.59
C LYS A 39 -35.73 -16.98 39.22
N VAL A 40 -36.76 -17.32 38.43
CA VAL A 40 -36.58 -17.83 37.05
C VAL A 40 -35.97 -16.77 36.15
N LEU A 41 -36.45 -15.53 36.20
CA LEU A 41 -35.89 -14.42 35.42
C LEU A 41 -34.44 -14.13 35.80
N GLN A 42 -34.11 -14.12 37.09
CA GLN A 42 -32.73 -13.96 37.57
C GLN A 42 -31.82 -15.08 37.06
N PHE A 43 -32.29 -16.34 37.09
CA PHE A 43 -31.54 -17.48 36.56
C PHE A 43 -31.31 -17.36 35.04
N GLN A 44 -32.34 -17.02 34.28
CA GLN A 44 -32.24 -16.82 32.84
C GLN A 44 -31.27 -15.67 32.50
N ASN A 45 -31.35 -14.55 33.21
CA ASN A 45 -30.46 -13.40 33.03
C ASN A 45 -29.00 -13.78 33.31
N LYS A 46 -28.73 -14.48 34.43
CA LYS A 46 -27.38 -14.98 34.75
C LYS A 46 -26.83 -15.92 33.66
N LYS A 47 -27.67 -16.80 33.12
CA LYS A 47 -27.27 -17.70 32.02
C LYS A 47 -27.00 -16.96 30.71
N LEU A 48 -27.77 -15.90 30.42
CA LEU A 48 -27.52 -15.01 29.28
C LEU A 48 -26.21 -14.23 29.46
N ALA A 49 -25.95 -13.69 30.65
CA ALA A 49 -24.71 -12.99 30.98
C ALA A 49 -23.49 -13.89 30.78
N GLN A 50 -23.53 -15.14 31.27
CA GLN A 50 -22.46 -16.11 31.05
C GLN A 50 -22.23 -16.42 29.55
N ARG A 51 -23.30 -16.57 28.76
CA ARG A 51 -23.18 -16.78 27.30
C ARG A 51 -22.59 -15.55 26.61
N LEU A 52 -22.98 -14.36 27.02
CA LEU A 52 -22.50 -13.09 26.46
C LEU A 52 -21.03 -12.87 26.78
N GLU A 53 -20.62 -13.13 28.04
CA GLU A 53 -19.21 -13.08 28.43
C GLU A 53 -18.36 -14.08 27.64
N GLN A 54 -18.85 -15.31 27.44
CA GLN A 54 -18.16 -16.30 26.62
C GLN A 54 -18.04 -15.83 25.15
N ARG A 55 -19.10 -15.27 24.58
CA ARG A 55 -19.08 -14.71 23.22
C ARG A 55 -18.05 -13.59 23.10
N HIS A 56 -17.96 -12.70 24.09
CA HIS A 56 -16.95 -11.64 24.10
C HIS A 56 -15.52 -12.17 24.18
N ARG A 57 -15.26 -13.21 24.99
CA ARG A 57 -13.93 -13.86 25.03
C ARG A 57 -13.57 -14.45 23.67
N MET A 58 -14.47 -15.18 23.05
CA MET A 58 -14.27 -15.76 21.72
C MET A 58 -14.08 -14.68 20.65
N GLU A 59 -14.84 -13.59 20.72
CA GLU A 59 -14.70 -12.45 19.82
C GLU A 59 -13.32 -11.80 19.98
N ALA A 60 -12.85 -11.60 21.21
CA ALA A 60 -11.53 -11.05 21.49
C ALA A 60 -10.41 -11.95 20.96
N GLU A 61 -10.51 -13.27 21.14
CA GLU A 61 -9.58 -14.25 20.57
C GLU A 61 -9.55 -14.20 19.04
N LEU A 62 -10.72 -14.13 18.38
CA LEU A 62 -10.81 -14.01 16.93
C LEU A 62 -10.24 -12.68 16.43
N ARG A 63 -10.51 -11.56 17.12
CA ARG A 63 -9.94 -10.25 16.79
C ARG A 63 -8.41 -10.25 16.88
N GLN A 64 -7.86 -10.83 17.95
CA GLN A 64 -6.41 -10.99 18.09
C GLN A 64 -5.83 -11.88 16.99
N ARG A 65 -6.55 -12.94 16.60
CA ARG A 65 -6.12 -13.82 15.50
C ARG A 65 -6.11 -13.10 14.15
N ILE A 66 -7.11 -12.26 13.87
CA ILE A 66 -7.16 -11.43 12.66
C ILE A 66 -5.95 -10.49 12.63
N GLU A 67 -5.70 -9.75 13.72
CA GLU A 67 -4.56 -8.83 13.80
C GLU A 67 -3.22 -9.55 13.58
N GLN A 68 -3.07 -10.77 14.12
CA GLN A 68 -1.87 -11.58 13.92
C GLN A 68 -1.70 -11.99 12.45
N LEU A 69 -2.79 -12.37 11.77
CA LEU A 69 -2.78 -12.76 10.36
C LEU A 69 -2.48 -11.55 9.46
N GLU A 70 -3.06 -10.38 9.75
CA GLU A 70 -2.78 -9.13 9.03
C GLU A 70 -1.30 -8.72 9.15
N LYS A 71 -0.73 -8.80 10.36
CA LYS A 71 0.71 -8.55 10.56
C LYS A 71 1.59 -9.50 9.76
N ARG A 72 1.23 -10.78 9.71
CA ARG A 72 1.95 -11.78 8.90
C ARG A 72 1.84 -11.47 7.41
N GLN A 73 0.64 -11.12 6.94
CA GLN A 73 0.41 -10.76 5.54
C GLN A 73 1.28 -9.58 5.10
N MET A 74 1.37 -8.51 5.90
CA MET A 74 2.26 -7.38 5.60
C MET A 74 3.74 -7.81 5.49
N GLN A 75 4.18 -8.76 6.31
CA GLN A 75 5.54 -9.29 6.24
C GLN A 75 5.75 -10.12 4.97
N ASP A 76 4.80 -10.99 4.64
CA ASP A 76 4.85 -11.82 3.43
C ASP A 76 4.86 -10.94 2.16
N ASP A 77 4.05 -9.88 2.13
CA ASP A 77 4.03 -8.88 1.04
C ASP A 77 5.40 -8.18 0.89
N ALA A 78 6.05 -7.84 2.01
CA ALA A 78 7.38 -7.25 1.97
C ALA A 78 8.42 -8.22 1.38
N VAL A 79 8.37 -9.50 1.78
CA VAL A 79 9.26 -10.54 1.23
C VAL A 79 9.00 -10.75 -0.27
N LEU A 80 7.74 -10.82 -0.68
CA LEU A 80 7.35 -11.00 -2.08
C LEU A 80 7.87 -9.87 -2.97
N ASN A 81 7.82 -8.62 -2.49
CA ASN A 81 8.40 -7.47 -3.20
C ASN A 81 9.91 -7.62 -3.41
N VAL A 82 10.64 -8.08 -2.39
CA VAL A 82 12.09 -8.31 -2.48
C VAL A 82 12.41 -9.40 -3.48
N VAL A 83 11.69 -10.53 -3.44
CA VAL A 83 11.85 -11.63 -4.40
C VAL A 83 11.57 -11.16 -5.82
N ASN A 84 10.49 -10.40 -6.04
CA ASN A 84 10.13 -9.87 -7.35
C ASN A 84 11.23 -8.96 -7.93
N ARG A 85 11.84 -8.12 -7.10
CA ARG A 85 12.95 -7.25 -7.52
C ARG A 85 14.16 -8.07 -7.98
N TYR A 86 14.59 -9.07 -7.19
CA TYR A 86 15.73 -9.90 -7.56
C TYR A 86 15.45 -10.78 -8.79
N TRP A 87 14.22 -11.27 -8.94
CA TRP A 87 13.82 -11.99 -10.15
C TRP A 87 13.93 -11.12 -11.40
N ASN A 88 13.46 -9.87 -11.33
CA ASN A 88 13.56 -8.94 -12.44
C ASN A 88 15.02 -8.59 -12.76
N GLN A 89 15.86 -8.41 -11.74
CA GLN A 89 17.29 -8.21 -11.94
C GLN A 89 17.94 -9.40 -12.65
N LEU A 90 17.66 -10.63 -12.20
CA LEU A 90 18.17 -11.84 -12.84
C LEU A 90 17.77 -11.92 -14.32
N ASN A 91 16.50 -11.63 -14.63
CA ASN A 91 16.01 -11.63 -16.00
C ASN A 91 16.77 -10.61 -16.87
N GLU A 92 17.03 -9.42 -16.34
CA GLU A 92 17.79 -8.39 -17.05
C GLU A 92 19.26 -8.81 -17.24
N ASP A 93 19.88 -9.40 -16.22
CA ASP A 93 21.26 -9.87 -16.30
C ASP A 93 21.42 -10.98 -17.37
N ILE A 94 20.46 -11.92 -17.45
CA ILE A 94 20.42 -12.97 -18.50
C ILE A 94 20.26 -12.34 -19.89
N ARG A 95 19.38 -11.35 -20.02
CA ARG A 95 19.16 -10.62 -21.28
C ARG A 95 20.45 -9.93 -21.75
N VAL A 96 21.13 -9.20 -20.86
CA VAL A 96 22.42 -8.54 -21.17
C VAL A 96 23.48 -9.57 -21.55
N LEU A 97 23.51 -10.73 -20.87
CA LEU A 97 24.43 -11.81 -21.17
C LEU A 97 24.20 -12.35 -22.60
N LEU A 98 22.95 -12.61 -22.97
CA LEU A 98 22.57 -13.04 -24.31
C LEU A 98 22.94 -12.00 -25.38
N GLN A 99 22.69 -10.72 -25.12
CA GLN A 99 23.05 -9.65 -26.06
C GLN A 99 24.57 -9.60 -26.31
N ARG A 100 25.39 -9.92 -25.31
CA ARG A 100 26.86 -9.94 -25.45
C ARG A 100 27.39 -11.19 -26.14
N PHE A 101 26.81 -12.35 -25.85
CA PHE A 101 27.35 -13.64 -26.30
C PHE A 101 26.68 -14.21 -27.57
N ASP A 102 25.48 -13.74 -27.93
CA ASP A 102 24.71 -14.20 -29.10
C ASP A 102 24.44 -13.06 -30.11
N ALA A 103 25.28 -12.01 -30.10
CA ALA A 103 25.13 -10.79 -30.92
C ALA A 103 25.08 -11.07 -32.45
N GLU A 104 25.61 -12.19 -32.90
CA GLU A 104 25.65 -12.59 -34.32
C GLU A 104 24.36 -13.32 -34.79
N THR A 105 23.50 -13.77 -33.87
CA THR A 105 22.31 -14.60 -34.17
C THR A 105 21.01 -14.12 -33.52
N ALA A 106 21.04 -13.04 -32.75
CA ALA A 106 19.89 -12.54 -32.01
C ALA A 106 18.80 -11.98 -32.94
N ASP A 107 17.62 -12.61 -32.94
CA ASP A 107 16.42 -12.10 -33.62
C ASP A 107 15.81 -10.96 -32.77
N GLU A 108 15.95 -9.71 -33.23
CA GLU A 108 15.47 -8.47 -32.59
C GLU A 108 13.96 -8.49 -32.24
N SER A 109 13.18 -9.37 -32.88
CA SER A 109 11.74 -9.50 -32.66
C SER A 109 11.36 -10.20 -31.35
N GLU A 110 12.19 -11.11 -30.83
CA GLU A 110 11.90 -11.86 -29.59
C GLU A 110 12.15 -11.02 -28.32
N ASN A 111 13.13 -10.10 -28.37
CA ASN A 111 13.54 -9.31 -27.21
C ASN A 111 12.51 -8.28 -26.72
N LYS A 112 11.50 -7.92 -27.53
CA LYS A 112 10.48 -6.93 -27.16
C LYS A 112 9.34 -7.51 -26.31
N ASN A 113 8.93 -8.76 -26.57
CA ASN A 113 7.78 -9.37 -25.89
C ASN A 113 8.07 -9.77 -24.44
N GLU A 114 9.31 -10.04 -24.06
CA GLU A 114 9.65 -10.53 -22.71
C GLU A 114 9.80 -9.39 -21.68
N SER A 115 10.15 -8.17 -22.11
CA SER A 115 10.37 -7.01 -21.23
C SER A 115 9.06 -6.46 -20.64
N GLU A 116 7.99 -6.43 -21.44
CA GLU A 116 6.71 -5.83 -21.04
C GLU A 116 5.97 -6.69 -19.99
N ALA A 117 6.07 -8.01 -20.09
CA ALA A 117 5.39 -8.96 -19.22
C ALA A 117 5.89 -8.92 -17.75
N THR A 118 7.14 -8.53 -17.51
CA THR A 118 7.76 -8.67 -16.18
C THR A 118 7.54 -7.45 -15.28
N THR A 119 7.23 -6.29 -15.86
CA THR A 119 7.11 -5.02 -15.11
C THR A 119 5.73 -4.86 -14.45
N SER A 120 4.69 -5.52 -14.98
CA SER A 120 3.30 -5.42 -14.48
C SER A 120 2.91 -6.50 -13.44
N PHE A 121 3.82 -7.40 -13.06
CA PHE A 121 3.48 -8.61 -12.30
C PHE A 121 2.89 -8.32 -10.90
N LEU A 122 3.49 -7.39 -10.14
CA LEU A 122 3.00 -7.07 -8.79
C LEU A 122 1.66 -6.33 -8.79
N MET A 123 1.42 -5.49 -9.80
CA MET A 123 0.19 -4.70 -9.90
C MET A 123 -1.03 -5.57 -10.22
N GLN A 124 -0.82 -6.73 -10.85
CA GLN A 124 -1.88 -7.67 -11.19
C GLN A 124 -2.08 -8.76 -10.12
N LEU A 125 -1.16 -8.89 -9.16
CA LEU A 125 -1.19 -9.96 -8.15
C LEU A 125 -2.47 -9.93 -7.30
N SER A 126 -3.01 -8.74 -7.02
CA SER A 126 -4.24 -8.57 -6.25
C SER A 126 -5.52 -8.92 -7.03
N SER A 127 -5.41 -9.13 -8.35
CA SER A 127 -6.55 -9.43 -9.23
C SER A 127 -6.68 -10.91 -9.59
N TRP A 128 -5.68 -11.73 -9.27
CA TRP A 128 -5.66 -13.15 -9.61
C TRP A 128 -6.21 -14.00 -8.46
N ASP A 129 -6.99 -15.02 -8.81
CA ASP A 129 -7.34 -16.08 -7.87
C ASP A 129 -6.19 -17.09 -7.71
N LYS A 130 -6.38 -18.09 -6.85
CA LYS A 130 -5.31 -19.03 -6.50
C LYS A 130 -4.87 -19.89 -7.69
N GLU A 131 -5.79 -20.29 -8.58
CA GLU A 131 -5.47 -21.12 -9.73
C GLU A 131 -4.79 -20.29 -10.81
N GLU A 132 -5.28 -19.08 -11.07
CA GLU A 132 -4.65 -18.14 -12.00
C GLU A 132 -3.24 -17.73 -11.54
N LEU A 133 -3.02 -17.55 -10.23
CA LEU A 133 -1.72 -17.17 -9.68
C LEU A 133 -0.64 -18.22 -9.97
N ASP A 134 -0.95 -19.50 -9.76
CA ASP A 134 -0.01 -20.60 -10.00
C ASP A 134 0.39 -20.68 -11.48
N ASP A 135 -0.57 -20.55 -12.39
CA ASP A 135 -0.31 -20.52 -13.83
C ASP A 135 0.54 -19.32 -14.25
N LYS A 136 0.28 -18.13 -13.70
CA LYS A 136 1.08 -16.92 -14.00
C LYS A 136 2.51 -17.03 -13.47
N LEU A 137 2.69 -17.56 -12.27
CA LEU A 137 4.01 -17.85 -11.70
C LEU A 137 4.77 -18.87 -12.55
N ALA A 138 4.11 -19.97 -12.94
CA ALA A 138 4.71 -20.99 -13.80
C ALA A 138 5.16 -20.41 -15.15
N ASN A 139 4.32 -19.59 -15.79
CA ASN A 139 4.67 -18.91 -17.03
C ASN A 139 5.89 -18.00 -16.88
N ARG A 140 5.96 -17.21 -15.80
CA ARG A 140 7.11 -16.35 -15.52
C ARG A 140 8.40 -17.15 -15.33
N VAL A 141 8.34 -18.26 -14.60
CA VAL A 141 9.46 -19.20 -14.42
C VAL A 141 9.90 -19.78 -15.77
N GLN A 142 8.95 -20.13 -16.63
CA GLN A 142 9.23 -20.71 -17.94
C GLN A 142 9.96 -19.74 -18.87
N VAL A 143 9.63 -18.44 -18.83
CA VAL A 143 10.36 -17.40 -19.58
C VAL A 143 11.83 -17.37 -19.17
N SER A 144 12.12 -17.25 -17.87
CA SER A 144 13.49 -17.24 -17.35
C SER A 144 14.23 -18.55 -17.70
N LYS A 145 13.56 -19.70 -17.59
CA LYS A 145 14.13 -21.01 -17.96
C LYS A 145 14.50 -21.08 -19.45
N ARG A 146 13.66 -20.54 -20.34
CA ARG A 146 13.95 -20.46 -21.78
C ARG A 146 15.16 -19.56 -22.05
N ALA A 147 15.23 -18.41 -21.39
CA ALA A 147 16.37 -17.51 -21.52
C ALA A 147 17.69 -18.17 -21.07
N VAL A 148 17.68 -18.90 -19.95
CA VAL A 148 18.86 -19.69 -19.50
C VAL A 148 19.24 -20.76 -20.53
N SER A 149 18.28 -21.48 -21.12
CA SER A 149 18.59 -22.45 -22.17
C SER A 149 19.26 -21.81 -23.39
N LYS A 150 18.87 -20.59 -23.76
CA LYS A 150 19.55 -19.83 -24.83
C LYS A 150 20.98 -19.48 -24.45
N VAL A 151 21.23 -19.09 -23.20
CA VAL A 151 22.59 -18.79 -22.70
C VAL A 151 23.48 -20.01 -22.82
N VAL A 152 22.99 -21.18 -22.42
CA VAL A 152 23.74 -22.44 -22.55
C VAL A 152 24.08 -22.74 -24.01
N GLN A 153 23.13 -22.57 -24.93
CA GLN A 153 23.39 -22.77 -26.36
C GLN A 153 24.43 -21.79 -26.91
N ALA A 154 24.36 -20.52 -26.52
CA ALA A 154 25.36 -19.52 -26.92
C ALA A 154 26.76 -19.90 -26.39
N PHE A 155 26.84 -20.38 -25.14
CA PHE A 155 28.09 -20.86 -24.55
C PHE A 155 28.66 -22.07 -25.30
N ASP A 156 27.84 -23.07 -25.63
CA ASP A 156 28.28 -24.26 -26.36
C ASP A 156 28.85 -23.89 -27.74
N ARG A 157 28.19 -22.98 -28.47
CA ARG A 157 28.67 -22.47 -29.76
C ARG A 157 30.00 -21.73 -29.62
N LEU A 158 30.10 -20.87 -28.61
CA LEU A 158 31.34 -20.13 -28.33
C LEU A 158 32.50 -21.08 -28.01
N SER A 159 32.23 -22.12 -27.21
CA SER A 159 33.20 -23.15 -26.85
C SER A 159 33.70 -23.89 -28.09
N GLN A 160 32.78 -24.35 -28.96
CA GLN A 160 33.14 -25.01 -30.23
C GLN A 160 33.96 -24.11 -31.16
N ARG A 161 33.62 -22.81 -31.25
CA ARG A 161 34.39 -21.84 -32.03
C ARG A 161 35.80 -21.68 -31.47
N ASN A 162 35.93 -21.55 -30.15
CA ASN A 162 37.23 -21.42 -29.49
C ASN A 162 38.10 -22.67 -29.66
N GLU A 163 37.50 -23.87 -29.62
CA GLU A 163 38.20 -25.13 -29.89
C GLU A 163 38.72 -25.18 -31.33
N LYS A 164 37.90 -24.82 -32.32
CA LYS A 164 38.32 -24.75 -33.74
C LYS A 164 39.48 -23.76 -33.94
N ILE A 165 39.39 -22.57 -33.37
CA ILE A 165 40.48 -21.57 -33.42
C ILE A 165 41.74 -22.12 -32.76
N THR A 166 41.61 -22.79 -31.62
CA THR A 166 42.74 -23.38 -30.90
C THR A 166 43.44 -24.45 -31.75
N LEU A 167 42.69 -25.33 -32.40
CA LEU A 167 43.23 -26.33 -33.32
C LEU A 167 43.93 -25.67 -34.52
N ALA A 168 43.32 -24.63 -35.10
CA ALA A 168 43.91 -23.87 -36.21
C ALA A 168 45.23 -23.20 -35.81
N LEU A 169 45.30 -22.61 -34.62
CA LEU A 169 46.52 -21.98 -34.09
C LEU A 169 47.64 -22.99 -33.80
N LYS A 170 47.28 -24.23 -33.46
CA LYS A 170 48.24 -25.33 -33.26
C LYS A 170 48.69 -25.98 -34.57
N GLY A 171 48.07 -25.65 -35.70
CA GLY A 171 48.28 -26.34 -36.97
C GLY A 171 47.72 -27.76 -37.00
N GLU A 172 46.85 -28.11 -36.04
CA GLU A 172 46.20 -29.41 -35.88
C GLU A 172 44.78 -29.42 -36.49
N PHE A 173 44.47 -28.43 -37.34
CA PHE A 173 43.17 -28.29 -37.97
C PHE A 173 43.16 -28.96 -39.34
N ASP A 174 42.51 -30.12 -39.43
CA ASP A 174 42.39 -30.95 -40.65
C ASP A 174 41.36 -30.43 -41.69
N GLY A 175 40.98 -29.15 -41.62
CA GLY A 175 40.05 -28.53 -42.57
C GLY A 175 40.75 -27.92 -43.79
N GLU A 176 40.23 -28.17 -45.00
CA GLU A 176 40.78 -27.70 -46.30
C GLU A 176 40.90 -26.17 -46.45
N GLU A 177 40.22 -25.39 -45.62
CA GLU A 177 40.29 -23.92 -45.58
C GLU A 177 40.86 -23.44 -44.24
N ALA A 178 42.10 -23.76 -43.92
CA ALA A 178 42.78 -23.12 -42.80
C ALA A 178 43.04 -21.64 -43.18
N PRO A 179 42.38 -20.66 -42.54
CA PRO A 179 42.50 -19.27 -42.95
C PRO A 179 43.91 -18.74 -42.60
N ASN A 180 44.48 -17.92 -43.50
CA ASN A 180 45.79 -17.33 -43.31
C ASN A 180 45.82 -16.54 -41.99
N ILE A 181 46.56 -17.04 -41.01
CA ILE A 181 46.62 -16.53 -39.64
C ILE A 181 46.98 -15.03 -39.59
N ASP A 182 47.84 -14.55 -40.50
CA ASP A 182 48.20 -13.12 -40.55
C ASP A 182 47.02 -12.24 -40.97
N GLU A 183 46.21 -12.72 -41.91
CA GLU A 183 45.01 -12.00 -42.36
C GLU A 183 43.89 -12.06 -41.32
N VAL A 184 43.72 -13.20 -40.64
CA VAL A 184 42.76 -13.36 -39.54
C VAL A 184 43.11 -12.46 -38.36
N VAL A 185 44.38 -12.41 -37.96
CA VAL A 185 44.85 -11.54 -36.88
C VAL A 185 44.69 -10.07 -37.27
N ARG A 186 44.99 -9.70 -38.51
CA ARG A 186 44.81 -8.32 -39.01
C ARG A 186 43.33 -7.91 -39.02
N ARG A 187 42.43 -8.80 -39.44
CA ARG A 187 40.98 -8.58 -39.42
C ARG A 187 40.45 -8.44 -38.00
N ALA A 188 40.82 -9.36 -37.10
CA ALA A 188 40.44 -9.31 -35.70
C ALA A 188 40.93 -8.02 -35.01
N ASN A 189 42.15 -7.57 -35.32
CA ASN A 189 42.67 -6.30 -34.79
C ASN A 189 41.88 -5.09 -35.33
N ALA A 190 41.49 -5.11 -36.60
CA ALA A 190 40.63 -4.06 -37.17
C ALA A 190 39.23 -4.03 -36.52
N GLU A 191 38.63 -5.19 -36.26
CA GLU A 191 37.36 -5.33 -35.55
C GLU A 191 37.47 -4.84 -34.10
N ILE A 192 38.51 -5.23 -33.36
CA ILE A 192 38.78 -4.76 -32.00
C ILE A 192 38.97 -3.25 -31.96
N GLN A 193 39.63 -2.66 -32.95
CA GLN A 193 39.79 -1.21 -33.03
C GLN A 193 38.48 -0.51 -33.33
N MET A 194 37.62 -1.09 -34.19
CA MET A 194 36.29 -0.56 -34.47
C MET A 194 35.41 -0.61 -33.22
N GLU A 195 35.39 -1.74 -32.52
CA GLU A 195 34.62 -1.90 -31.29
C GLU A 195 35.13 -0.98 -30.18
N ASN A 196 36.45 -0.79 -30.04
CA ASN A 196 36.99 0.21 -29.10
C ASN A 196 36.49 1.63 -29.40
N ARG A 197 36.43 2.03 -30.67
CA ARG A 197 35.90 3.35 -31.06
C ARG A 197 34.40 3.43 -30.76
N ASN A 198 33.65 2.37 -31.02
CA ASN A 198 32.23 2.30 -30.73
C ASN A 198 31.95 2.40 -29.21
N LEU A 199 32.68 1.64 -28.40
CA LEU A 199 32.61 1.69 -26.93
C LEU A 199 32.97 3.07 -26.39
N GLN A 200 34.01 3.72 -26.94
CA GLN A 200 34.35 5.09 -26.58
C GLN A 200 33.21 6.07 -26.91
N ALA A 201 32.60 5.96 -28.08
CA ALA A 201 31.48 6.82 -28.47
C ALA A 201 30.25 6.61 -27.55
N ILE A 202 29.89 5.36 -27.26
CA ILE A 202 28.79 5.05 -26.33
C ILE A 202 29.10 5.55 -24.92
N ASN A 203 30.34 5.40 -24.45
CA ASN A 203 30.77 5.87 -23.13
C ASN A 203 30.62 7.40 -23.00
N ILE A 204 31.05 8.15 -24.03
CA ILE A 204 30.86 9.61 -24.09
C ILE A 204 29.38 9.97 -24.05
N GLN A 205 28.54 9.33 -24.88
CA GLN A 205 27.09 9.59 -24.88
C GLN A 205 26.44 9.27 -23.53
N LEU A 206 26.89 8.21 -22.87
CA LEU A 206 26.36 7.82 -21.57
C LEU A 206 26.73 8.86 -20.49
N HIS A 207 27.97 9.37 -20.52
CA HIS A 207 28.40 10.44 -19.63
C HIS A 207 27.61 11.74 -19.85
N GLU A 208 27.33 12.12 -21.10
CA GLU A 208 26.48 13.28 -21.43
C GLU A 208 25.05 13.13 -20.90
N LYS A 209 24.45 11.94 -21.10
CA LYS A 209 23.12 11.62 -20.58
C LYS A 209 23.09 11.64 -19.05
N TYR A 210 24.09 11.03 -18.41
CA TYR A 210 24.20 11.02 -16.95
C TYR A 210 24.30 12.44 -16.39
N HIS A 211 25.14 13.29 -17.00
CA HIS A 211 25.27 14.68 -16.61
C HIS A 211 23.94 15.43 -16.74
N THR A 212 23.24 15.25 -17.87
CA THR A 212 21.91 15.85 -18.11
C THR A 212 20.88 15.42 -17.05
N ILE A 213 20.85 14.12 -16.71
CA ILE A 213 19.93 13.59 -15.68
C ILE A 213 20.31 14.15 -14.30
N SER A 214 21.60 14.23 -13.99
CA SER A 214 22.10 14.79 -12.73
C SER A 214 21.67 16.25 -12.54
N LEU A 215 21.72 17.06 -13.60
CA LEU A 215 21.24 18.45 -13.56
C LEU A 215 19.74 18.52 -13.29
N LYS A 216 18.93 17.76 -14.03
CA LYS A 216 17.48 17.68 -13.80
C LYS A 216 17.11 17.21 -12.39
N MET A 217 17.87 16.25 -11.85
CA MET A 217 17.68 15.77 -10.48
C MET A 217 17.92 16.90 -9.47
N SER A 218 18.96 17.71 -9.67
CA SER A 218 19.22 18.88 -8.82
C SER A 218 18.07 19.89 -8.89
N GLU A 219 17.57 20.22 -10.09
CA GLU A 219 16.46 21.16 -10.26
C GLU A 219 15.17 20.69 -9.55
N LEU A 220 14.87 19.39 -9.65
CA LEU A 220 13.73 18.80 -8.95
C LEU A 220 13.93 18.82 -7.43
N GLN A 221 15.15 18.56 -6.95
CA GLN A 221 15.48 18.64 -5.52
C GLN A 221 15.30 20.06 -4.97
N ASP A 222 15.71 21.08 -5.72
CA ASP A 222 15.48 22.48 -5.35
C ASP A 222 13.99 22.82 -5.30
N THR A 223 13.23 22.31 -6.27
CA THR A 223 11.78 22.49 -6.32
C THR A 223 11.08 21.85 -5.11
N ILE A 224 11.45 20.63 -4.76
CA ILE A 224 10.94 19.92 -3.57
C ILE A 224 11.25 20.74 -2.31
N THR A 225 12.50 21.16 -2.17
CA THR A 225 12.95 21.97 -1.02
C THR A 225 12.15 23.26 -0.89
N GLY A 226 11.85 23.94 -2.01
CA GLY A 226 11.00 25.13 -2.03
C GLY A 226 9.55 24.83 -1.61
N LYS A 227 8.98 23.70 -2.06
CA LYS A 227 7.62 23.27 -1.67
C LYS A 227 7.54 22.90 -0.19
N ASP A 228 8.56 22.24 0.36
CA ASP A 228 8.63 21.90 1.79
C ASP A 228 8.70 23.14 2.66
N THR A 229 9.48 24.15 2.23
CA THR A 229 9.56 25.45 2.92
C THR A 229 8.20 26.15 2.91
N LEU A 230 7.53 26.23 1.77
CA LEU A 230 6.19 26.82 1.65
C LEU A 230 5.15 26.06 2.50
N ALA A 231 5.24 24.73 2.55
CA ALA A 231 4.35 23.92 3.38
C ALA A 231 4.55 24.21 4.87
N ALA A 232 5.80 24.43 5.31
CA ALA A 232 6.09 24.84 6.69
C ALA A 232 5.52 26.23 7.00
N GLU A 233 5.66 27.20 6.09
CA GLU A 233 5.08 28.54 6.24
C GLU A 233 3.55 28.50 6.36
N LEU A 234 2.88 27.72 5.49
CA LEU A 234 1.43 27.57 5.54
C LEU A 234 0.95 26.89 6.83
N ARG A 235 1.70 25.92 7.35
CA ARG A 235 1.40 25.32 8.67
C ARG A 235 1.48 26.36 9.78
N ASN A 236 2.52 27.18 9.80
CA ASN A 236 2.64 28.27 10.77
C ASN A 236 1.46 29.26 10.68
N GLN A 237 1.04 29.62 9.46
CA GLN A 237 -0.13 30.49 9.26
C GLN A 237 -1.43 29.86 9.77
N VAL A 238 -1.60 28.55 9.56
CA VAL A 238 -2.75 27.81 10.11
C VAL A 238 -2.75 27.86 11.63
N ASP A 239 -1.59 27.66 12.26
CA ASP A 239 -1.45 27.70 13.71
C ASP A 239 -1.77 29.10 14.28
N ASP A 240 -1.29 30.17 13.63
CA ASP A 240 -1.60 31.56 14.00
C ASP A 240 -3.10 31.87 13.90
N LEU A 241 -3.74 31.45 12.80
CA LEU A 241 -5.17 31.64 12.60
C LEU A 241 -6.00 30.82 13.59
N GLN A 242 -5.58 29.60 13.92
CA GLN A 242 -6.22 28.79 14.95
C GLN A 242 -6.12 29.45 16.32
N TYR A 243 -4.97 30.05 16.65
CA TYR A 243 -4.79 30.82 17.88
C TYR A 243 -5.77 32.00 17.96
N GLU A 244 -5.84 32.84 16.92
CA GLU A 244 -6.77 33.98 16.89
C GLU A 244 -8.25 33.53 16.90
N LEU A 245 -8.60 32.44 16.21
CA LEU A 245 -9.94 31.87 16.25
C LEU A 245 -10.33 31.46 17.68
N ASN A 246 -9.45 30.76 18.39
CA ASN A 246 -9.70 30.32 19.77
C ASN A 246 -9.81 31.51 20.72
N LYS A 247 -9.01 32.55 20.52
CA LYS A 247 -9.08 33.81 21.29
C LYS A 247 -10.41 34.53 21.08
N VAL A 248 -10.92 34.60 19.85
CA VAL A 248 -12.23 35.19 19.56
C VAL A 248 -13.36 34.33 20.14
N ARG A 249 -13.28 33.00 20.02
CA ARG A 249 -14.25 32.08 20.64
C ARG A 249 -14.34 32.27 22.15
N ALA A 250 -13.20 32.27 22.85
CA ALA A 250 -13.16 32.50 24.30
C ALA A 250 -13.73 33.87 24.70
N ARG A 251 -13.59 34.90 23.86
CA ARG A 251 -14.25 36.20 24.08
C ARG A 251 -15.76 36.10 23.88
N ASN A 252 -16.20 35.38 22.86
CA ASN A 252 -17.63 35.18 22.60
C ASN A 252 -18.30 34.41 23.74
N ASP A 253 -17.67 33.33 24.23
CA ASP A 253 -18.17 32.54 25.37
C ASP A 253 -18.37 33.41 26.63
N LYS A 254 -17.45 34.34 26.90
CA LYS A 254 -17.58 35.32 28.00
C LYS A 254 -18.78 36.25 27.80
N LEU A 255 -18.99 36.74 26.57
CA LEU A 255 -20.11 37.62 26.25
C LEU A 255 -21.46 36.87 26.33
N GLU A 256 -21.50 35.62 25.87
CA GLU A 256 -22.67 34.74 26.00
C GLU A 256 -23.01 34.48 27.46
N HIS A 257 -22.00 34.22 28.31
CA HIS A 257 -22.18 34.08 29.75
C HIS A 257 -22.78 35.35 30.37
N HIS A 258 -22.19 36.53 30.10
CA HIS A 258 -22.72 37.80 30.60
C HIS A 258 -24.13 38.11 30.10
N LEU A 259 -24.45 37.75 28.85
CA LEU A 259 -25.79 37.91 28.31
C LEU A 259 -26.78 36.99 29.05
N GLY A 260 -26.39 35.75 29.33
CA GLY A 260 -27.16 34.82 30.15
C GLY A 260 -27.48 35.39 31.54
N GLU A 261 -26.46 35.89 32.24
CA GLU A 261 -26.64 36.54 33.55
C GLU A 261 -27.58 37.74 33.49
N ALA A 262 -27.47 38.58 32.45
CA ALA A 262 -28.37 39.73 32.26
C ALA A 262 -29.82 39.29 31.99
N VAL A 263 -30.03 38.24 31.21
CA VAL A 263 -31.36 37.68 30.95
C VAL A 263 -31.97 37.09 32.22
N GLU A 264 -31.20 36.39 33.05
CA GLU A 264 -31.67 35.87 34.35
C GLU A 264 -32.05 37.00 35.30
N LYS A 265 -31.23 38.05 35.40
CA LYS A 265 -31.55 39.25 36.20
C LYS A 265 -32.82 39.94 35.72
N LEU A 266 -33.02 40.05 34.40
CA LEU A 266 -34.26 40.59 33.82
C LEU A 266 -35.48 39.75 34.17
N LYS A 267 -35.38 38.41 34.08
CA LYS A 267 -36.45 37.50 34.48
C LYS A 267 -36.77 37.64 35.97
N ALA A 268 -35.76 37.74 36.83
CA ALA A 268 -35.95 37.97 38.26
C ALA A 268 -36.65 39.31 38.53
N PHE A 269 -36.23 40.41 37.88
CA PHE A 269 -36.91 41.70 37.97
C PHE A 269 -38.37 41.63 37.49
N GLN A 270 -38.64 40.95 36.38
CA GLN A 270 -40.00 40.76 35.86
C GLN A 270 -40.87 39.88 36.78
N GLN A 271 -40.30 38.91 37.48
CA GLN A 271 -41.02 38.12 38.50
C GLN A 271 -41.31 38.93 39.77
N ILE A 272 -40.39 39.83 40.16
CA ILE A 272 -40.53 40.69 41.35
C ILE A 272 -41.47 41.88 41.08
N HIS A 273 -41.58 42.36 39.83
CA HIS A 273 -42.46 43.50 39.45
C HIS A 273 -43.68 43.10 38.60
N GLY A 274 -43.81 41.84 38.21
CA GLY A 274 -44.95 41.32 37.44
C GLY A 274 -46.18 40.95 38.28
N THR A 275 -46.11 41.14 39.60
CA THR A 275 -47.27 40.97 40.50
C THR A 275 -48.01 42.26 40.81
N ASP A 276 -47.56 43.42 40.33
CA ASP A 276 -48.30 44.67 40.45
C ASP A 276 -48.55 45.30 39.07
N GLU A 277 -49.83 45.55 38.79
CA GLU A 277 -50.43 46.24 37.65
C GLU A 277 -50.86 45.42 36.40
N LYS A 278 -52.13 44.99 36.44
CA LYS A 278 -53.04 45.22 35.31
C LYS A 278 -53.04 46.72 34.98
N GLY A 279 -52.34 47.13 33.92
CA GLY A 279 -52.29 48.53 33.55
C GLY A 279 -51.69 48.77 32.18
N SER A 280 -52.54 49.11 31.23
CA SER A 280 -52.24 49.78 29.96
C SER A 280 -50.94 50.61 29.96
N ASN A 281 -49.94 50.20 29.17
CA ASN A 281 -49.33 51.06 28.14
C ASN A 281 -48.25 50.32 27.36
N LYS A 282 -48.35 50.38 26.03
CA LYS A 282 -47.26 50.01 25.11
C LYS A 282 -46.19 51.12 25.13
N PRO A 283 -44.90 50.80 25.29
CA PRO A 283 -43.84 51.59 24.69
C PRO A 283 -43.32 50.87 23.45
N ASN A 284 -43.49 51.54 22.32
CA ASN A 284 -42.93 51.17 21.04
C ASN A 284 -41.40 51.42 21.10
N THR A 285 -40.61 50.37 21.29
CA THR A 285 -39.15 50.44 21.11
C THR A 285 -38.73 49.39 20.10
N PHE A 286 -38.84 49.76 18.82
CA PHE A 286 -38.15 49.08 17.74
C PHE A 286 -36.64 49.26 17.96
N VAL A 287 -35.98 48.26 18.55
CA VAL A 287 -34.52 48.13 18.40
C VAL A 287 -34.30 47.36 17.10
N ALA A 288 -34.14 48.10 16.00
CA ALA A 288 -33.69 47.53 14.75
C ALA A 288 -32.30 46.94 14.96
N SER A 289 -32.19 45.61 14.97
CA SER A 289 -30.90 44.94 14.92
C SER A 289 -30.33 45.13 13.51
N SER A 290 -29.46 46.12 13.32
CA SER A 290 -28.65 46.22 12.11
C SER A 290 -27.52 45.19 12.19
N VAL A 291 -27.86 43.91 12.08
CA VAL A 291 -26.88 42.89 11.70
C VAL A 291 -26.68 43.08 10.20
N SER A 292 -25.56 43.69 9.80
CA SER A 292 -25.19 43.79 8.39
C SER A 292 -25.28 42.40 7.75
N GLN A 293 -26.15 42.27 6.75
CA GLN A 293 -26.44 41.04 5.99
C GLN A 293 -25.18 40.39 5.36
N THR A 294 -24.04 41.08 5.40
CA THR A 294 -22.73 40.57 5.01
C THR A 294 -22.19 39.49 5.95
N LYS A 295 -22.51 39.50 7.26
CA LYS A 295 -21.98 38.52 8.23
C LYS A 295 -22.69 37.16 8.18
N VAL A 296 -23.98 37.13 7.84
CA VAL A 296 -24.76 35.88 7.73
C VAL A 296 -24.38 35.08 6.48
N LYS A 297 -23.92 35.75 5.41
CA LYS A 297 -23.45 35.08 4.19
C LYS A 297 -22.12 34.34 4.37
N ILE A 298 -21.23 34.82 5.25
CA ILE A 298 -19.94 34.15 5.52
C ILE A 298 -20.14 32.86 6.31
N LEU A 299 -21.11 32.82 7.22
CA LEU A 299 -21.42 31.61 8.00
C LEU A 299 -22.04 30.50 7.14
N PHE A 300 -22.78 30.84 6.08
CA PHE A 300 -23.37 29.87 5.16
C PHE A 300 -22.41 29.37 4.08
N PHE A 301 -21.36 30.13 3.76
CA PHE A 301 -20.39 29.73 2.73
C PHE A 301 -19.44 28.62 3.23
N PHE A 302 -19.11 28.60 4.52
CA PHE A 302 -18.24 27.56 5.09
C PHE A 302 -18.95 26.22 5.34
N THR A 303 -20.28 26.20 5.48
CA THR A 303 -21.04 24.95 5.68
C THR A 303 -21.27 24.18 4.38
N LYS A 304 -21.00 24.78 3.21
CA LYS A 304 -21.27 24.17 1.89
C LYS A 304 -20.03 23.60 1.18
N ILE A 305 -18.85 23.64 1.81
CA ILE A 305 -17.59 23.07 1.29
C ILE A 305 -17.28 21.69 1.93
N ARG A 306 -18.21 21.12 2.71
CA ARG A 306 -18.02 19.81 3.38
C ARG A 306 -19.13 18.80 3.06
N ALA A 307 -19.49 18.69 1.78
CA ALA A 307 -20.23 17.57 1.21
C ALA A 307 -19.65 17.24 -0.17
#